data_AF-A0A849QN46-F1
#
_entry.id   AF-A0A849QN46-F1
#
_cell.length_a   1.000
_cell.length_b   1.000
_cell.length_c   1.000
_cell.angle_alpha   90.00
_cell.angle_beta   90.00
_cell.angle_gamma   90.00
#
_symmetry.space_group_name_H-M   'P 1'
#
loop_
_entity.id
_entity.type
_entity.pdbx_description
1 polymer ?
#
loop_
_entity_poly.entity_id
_entity_poly.type
_entity_poly.pdbx_seq_one_letter_code
_entity_poly.pdbx_strand_id
1 'polypeptide(L)'
;DEASKVRDLAIKSRLLTLVDGMLKPVFDLDTTDIPHGFKPQVDLFREKTLPEQIMAHISATTGMGLRDIAAKINAKQEQLSDLVDIEVATLLVAKEMGCDIEPFYSQVHDAVIR
;
A
#
# COMPACT_ATOMS: atom_id res chain seq x y z
N ASP A 1 -21.55 -7.23 -8.80
CA ASP A 1 -21.05 -7.91 -7.59
C ASP A 1 -19.90 -7.19 -6.91
N GLU A 2 -20.19 -6.14 -6.14
CA GLU A 2 -19.20 -5.52 -5.26
C GLU A 2 -18.90 -6.40 -4.03
N ALA A 3 -19.90 -7.12 -3.51
CA ALA A 3 -19.73 -8.04 -2.39
C ALA A 3 -18.70 -9.15 -2.68
N SER A 4 -18.71 -9.71 -3.91
CA SER A 4 -17.74 -10.74 -4.31
C SER A 4 -16.32 -10.20 -4.38
N LYS A 5 -16.11 -8.98 -4.90
CA LYS A 5 -14.78 -8.34 -4.95
C LYS A 5 -14.22 -8.07 -3.56
N VAL A 6 -15.05 -7.55 -2.65
CA VAL A 6 -14.67 -7.29 -1.26
C VAL A 6 -14.25 -8.58 -0.56
N ARG A 7 -15.03 -9.66 -0.72
CA ARG A 7 -14.68 -10.99 -0.19
C ARG A 7 -13.34 -11.46 -0.74
N ASP A 8 -13.16 -11.44 -2.05
CA ASP A 8 -11.97 -11.99 -2.71
C ASP A 8 -10.72 -11.20 -2.31
N LEU A 9 -10.82 -9.87 -2.17
CA LEU A 9 -9.72 -9.04 -1.70
C LEU A 9 -9.38 -9.32 -0.23
N ALA A 10 -10.38 -9.49 0.64
CA ALA A 10 -10.17 -9.80 2.05
C ALA A 10 -9.52 -11.18 2.26
N ILE A 11 -9.79 -12.16 1.38
CA ILE A 11 -9.10 -13.45 1.37
C ILE A 11 -7.65 -13.27 0.88
N LYS A 12 -7.44 -12.55 -0.23
CA LYS A 12 -6.09 -12.28 -0.80
C LYS A 12 -5.20 -11.53 0.19
N SER A 13 -5.76 -10.60 0.95
CA SER A 13 -5.03 -9.82 1.98
C SER A 13 -4.85 -10.57 3.30
N ARG A 14 -5.30 -11.83 3.40
CA ARG A 14 -5.28 -12.63 4.64
C ARG A 14 -5.95 -11.91 5.81
N LEU A 15 -7.08 -11.26 5.56
CA LEU A 15 -7.96 -10.77 6.62
C LEU A 15 -9.08 -11.78 6.91
N LEU A 16 -9.49 -12.54 5.90
CA LEU A 16 -10.48 -13.61 5.97
C LEU A 16 -9.91 -14.93 5.44
N THR A 17 -10.44 -16.04 5.94
CA THR A 17 -10.23 -17.37 5.40
C THR A 17 -11.58 -18.07 5.19
N LEU A 18 -11.64 -19.05 4.30
CA LEU A 18 -12.82 -19.87 4.07
C LEU A 18 -12.63 -21.21 4.78
N VAL A 19 -13.47 -21.50 5.77
CA VAL A 19 -13.47 -22.77 6.52
C VAL A 19 -14.88 -23.32 6.48
N ASP A 20 -15.04 -24.53 5.94
CA ASP A 20 -16.34 -25.21 5.80
C ASP A 20 -17.40 -24.37 5.06
N GLY A 21 -16.97 -23.62 4.04
CA GLY A 21 -17.86 -22.73 3.26
C GLY A 21 -18.25 -21.44 3.98
N MET A 22 -17.73 -21.18 5.18
CA MET A 22 -17.96 -19.95 5.93
C MET A 22 -16.72 -19.07 5.98
N LEU A 23 -16.91 -17.76 5.86
CA LEU A 23 -15.84 -16.79 6.05
C LEU A 23 -15.54 -16.64 7.54
N LYS A 24 -14.28 -16.81 7.91
CA LYS A 24 -13.79 -16.58 9.28
C LYS A 24 -12.68 -15.51 9.26
N PRO A 25 -12.68 -14.54 10.18
CA PRO A 25 -11.54 -13.65 10.36
C PRO A 25 -10.33 -14.44 10.82
N VAL A 26 -9.14 -14.01 10.37
CA VAL A 26 -7.87 -14.58 10.85
C VAL A 26 -7.23 -13.76 11.97
N PHE A 27 -7.97 -12.79 12.50
CA PHE A 27 -7.61 -11.96 13.64
C PHE A 27 -8.66 -12.14 14.74
N ASP A 28 -8.25 -11.87 15.98
CA ASP A 28 -9.10 -12.01 17.15
C ASP A 28 -10.02 -10.79 17.30
N LEU A 29 -11.33 -11.03 17.25
CA LEU A 29 -12.34 -9.98 17.35
C LEU A 29 -12.41 -9.38 18.75
N ASP A 30 -12.06 -10.13 19.79
CA ASP A 30 -12.19 -9.68 21.18
C ASP A 30 -11.06 -8.71 21.58
N THR A 31 -9.93 -8.78 20.87
CA THR A 31 -8.76 -7.92 21.12
C THR A 31 -8.59 -6.81 20.07
N THR A 32 -9.44 -6.78 19.05
CA THR A 32 -9.38 -5.76 17.98
C THR A 32 -10.19 -4.53 18.38
N ASP A 33 -9.50 -3.41 18.59
CA ASP A 33 -10.14 -2.11 18.85
C ASP A 33 -10.49 -1.40 17.53
N ILE A 34 -11.70 -0.83 17.45
CA ILE A 34 -12.13 -0.01 16.31
C ILE A 34 -11.98 1.46 16.74
N PRO A 35 -11.08 2.24 16.11
CA PRO A 35 -10.86 3.61 16.49
C PRO A 35 -12.15 4.44 16.47
N HIS A 36 -12.31 5.31 17.48
CA HIS A 36 -13.48 6.17 17.56
C HIS A 36 -13.61 7.05 16.30
N GLY A 37 -14.76 6.98 15.63
CA GLY A 37 -15.02 7.71 14.39
C GLY A 37 -14.51 7.03 13.12
N PHE A 38 -14.03 5.78 13.19
CA PHE A 38 -13.67 5.01 12.01
C PHE A 38 -14.88 4.90 11.06
N LYS A 39 -14.72 5.45 9.86
CA LYS A 39 -15.69 5.34 8.77
C LYS A 39 -15.00 4.68 7.58
N PRO A 40 -15.39 3.46 7.19
CA PRO A 40 -14.80 2.81 6.03
C PRO A 40 -15.05 3.69 4.79
N GLN A 41 -13.96 4.05 4.11
CA GLN A 41 -14.04 4.82 2.88
C GLN A 41 -14.41 3.90 1.73
N VAL A 42 -15.03 4.46 0.68
CA VAL A 42 -15.50 3.72 -0.49
C VAL A 42 -14.34 3.00 -1.20
N ASP A 43 -13.12 3.52 -1.04
CA ASP A 43 -11.91 3.00 -1.61
C ASP A 43 -11.14 2.01 -0.70
N LEU A 44 -11.71 1.61 0.44
CA LEU A 44 -11.06 0.66 1.37
C LEU A 44 -10.64 -0.65 0.68
N PHE A 45 -11.37 -1.06 -0.34
CA PHE A 45 -11.13 -2.29 -1.11
C PHE A 45 -10.65 -2.02 -2.55
N ARG A 46 -10.12 -0.83 -2.85
CA ARG A 46 -9.51 -0.58 -4.16
C ARG A 46 -8.11 -1.18 -4.21
N GLU A 47 -7.68 -1.58 -5.40
CA GLU A 47 -6.28 -1.91 -5.62
C GLU A 47 -5.43 -0.65 -5.46
N LYS A 48 -4.39 -0.77 -4.61
CA LYS A 48 -3.41 0.29 -4.42
C LYS A 48 -2.51 0.36 -5.64
N THR A 49 -2.22 1.58 -6.11
CA THR A 49 -1.22 1.79 -7.16
C THR A 49 0.18 1.41 -6.64
N LEU A 50 1.14 1.21 -7.55
CA LEU A 50 2.49 0.84 -7.16
C LEU A 50 3.15 1.88 -6.22
N PRO A 51 3.05 3.20 -6.47
CA PRO A 51 3.52 4.21 -5.51
C PRO A 51 2.85 4.08 -4.14
N GLU A 52 1.54 3.81 -4.08
CA GLU A 52 0.82 3.65 -2.81
C GLU A 52 1.27 2.41 -2.02
N GLN A 53 1.61 1.33 -2.72
CA GLN A 53 2.15 0.12 -2.10
C GLN A 53 3.53 0.41 -1.50
N ILE A 54 4.42 1.09 -2.24
CA ILE A 54 5.76 1.45 -1.74
C ILE A 54 5.66 2.45 -0.58
N MET A 55 4.78 3.47 -0.67
CA MET A 55 4.55 4.41 0.44
C MET A 55 4.07 3.72 1.70
N ALA A 56 3.17 2.73 1.57
CA ALA A 56 2.71 1.93 2.71
C ALA A 56 3.87 1.12 3.33
N HIS A 57 4.76 0.58 2.50
CA HIS A 57 5.95 -0.13 2.96
C HIS A 57 6.94 0.79 3.70
N ILE A 58 7.20 2.00 3.17
CA ILE A 58 8.02 3.02 3.83
C ILE A 58 7.40 3.40 5.18
N SER A 59 6.09 3.64 5.22
CA SER A 59 5.38 4.00 6.46
C SER A 59 5.48 2.91 7.51
N ALA A 60 5.29 1.64 7.12
CA ALA A 60 5.43 0.50 8.02
C ALA A 60 6.87 0.32 8.54
N THR A 61 7.87 0.63 7.73
CA THR A 61 9.29 0.45 8.08
C THR A 61 9.82 1.59 8.95
N THR A 62 9.38 2.82 8.69
CA THR A 62 9.95 4.03 9.31
C THR A 62 9.06 4.70 10.35
N GLY A 63 7.78 4.32 10.42
CA GLY A 63 6.76 4.99 11.23
C GLY A 63 6.33 6.36 10.70
N MET A 64 6.84 6.79 9.54
CA MET A 64 6.52 8.09 8.96
C MET A 64 5.09 8.13 8.40
N GLY A 65 4.42 9.27 8.53
CA GLY A 65 3.08 9.47 7.99
C GLY A 65 3.08 9.53 6.45
N LEU A 66 2.02 8.98 5.82
CA LEU A 66 1.89 8.94 4.36
C LEU A 66 1.98 10.32 3.69
N ARG A 67 1.53 11.38 4.36
CA ARG A 67 1.63 12.77 3.85
C ARG A 67 3.07 13.25 3.77
N ASP A 68 3.88 12.95 4.78
CA ASP A 68 5.29 13.35 4.81
C ASP A 68 6.11 12.57 3.78
N ILE A 69 5.79 11.29 3.61
CA ILE A 69 6.37 10.43 2.56
C ILE A 69 6.02 11.00 1.18
N ALA A 70 4.74 11.32 0.91
CA ALA A 70 4.32 11.93 -0.35
C ALA A 70 5.04 13.26 -0.63
N ALA A 71 5.22 14.10 0.40
CA ALA A 71 5.95 15.36 0.26
C ALA A 71 7.42 15.12 -0.13
N LYS A 72 8.08 14.10 0.45
CA LYS A 72 9.45 13.70 0.07
C LYS A 72 9.55 13.19 -1.36
N ILE A 73 8.57 12.41 -1.81
CA ILE A 73 8.51 11.90 -3.19
C ILE A 73 8.37 13.05 -4.18
N ASN A 74 7.45 13.98 -3.94
CA ASN A 74 7.27 15.15 -4.80
C ASN A 74 8.53 16.01 -4.83
N ALA A 75 9.16 16.24 -3.67
CA ALA A 75 10.43 16.96 -3.61
C ALA A 75 11.56 16.24 -4.36
N LYS A 76 11.60 14.90 -4.33
CA LYS A 76 12.56 14.10 -5.10
C LYS A 76 12.32 14.22 -6.60
N GLN A 77 11.06 14.19 -7.03
CA GLN A 77 10.69 14.33 -8.44
C GLN A 77 11.07 15.72 -8.98
N GLU A 78 10.78 16.77 -8.22
CA GLU A 78 11.17 18.15 -8.54
C GLU A 78 12.70 18.32 -8.55
N GLN A 79 13.42 17.72 -7.60
CA GLN A 79 14.90 17.71 -7.59
C GLN A 79 15.49 17.08 -8.85
N LEU A 80 14.77 16.14 -9.46
CA LEU A 80 15.13 15.47 -10.71
C LEU A 80 14.51 16.16 -11.94
N SER A 81 14.03 17.40 -11.78
CA SER A 81 13.43 18.22 -12.84
C SER A 81 12.27 17.54 -13.56
N ASP A 82 11.48 16.73 -12.83
CA ASP A 82 10.35 15.97 -13.35
C ASP A 82 10.70 15.05 -14.53
N LEU A 83 11.97 14.66 -14.65
CA LEU A 83 12.48 13.76 -15.71
C LEU A 83 12.24 12.28 -15.39
N VAL A 84 11.74 11.97 -14.19
CA VAL A 84 11.49 10.60 -13.74
C VAL A 84 10.02 10.42 -13.38
N ASP A 85 9.50 9.24 -13.69
CA ASP A 85 8.16 8.83 -13.27
C ASP A 85 8.04 8.79 -11.74
N ILE A 86 6.81 8.95 -11.26
CA ILE A 86 6.52 8.95 -9.83
C ILE A 86 6.90 7.61 -9.18
N GLU A 87 6.80 6.49 -9.90
CA GLU A 87 7.23 5.16 -9.47
C GLU A 87 8.73 5.14 -9.18
N VAL A 88 9.55 5.75 -10.05
CA VAL A 88 11.01 5.84 -9.89
C VAL A 88 11.35 6.75 -8.72
N ALA A 89 10.75 7.94 -8.65
CA ALA A 89 10.95 8.86 -7.53
C ALA A 89 10.60 8.19 -6.19
N THR A 90 9.50 7.43 -6.16
CA THR A 90 9.07 6.68 -4.98
C THR A 90 10.07 5.60 -4.58
N LEU A 91 10.59 4.83 -5.53
CA LEU A 91 11.60 3.79 -5.29
C LEU A 91 12.91 4.39 -4.75
N LEU A 92 13.34 5.53 -5.30
CA LEU A 92 14.53 6.26 -4.82
C LEU A 92 14.37 6.72 -3.38
N VAL A 93 13.22 7.34 -3.03
CA VAL A 93 12.93 7.74 -1.65
C VAL A 93 12.90 6.54 -0.71
N ALA A 94 12.29 5.42 -1.11
CA ALA A 94 12.30 4.20 -0.32
C ALA A 94 13.74 3.74 -0.01
N LYS A 95 14.62 3.74 -1.02
CA LYS A 95 16.02 3.36 -0.86
C LYS A 95 16.79 4.32 0.05
N GLU A 96 16.60 5.62 -0.12
CA GLU A 96 17.22 6.67 0.73
C GLU A 96 16.78 6.56 2.20
N MET A 97 15.55 6.10 2.44
CA MET A 97 15.00 5.86 3.78
C MET A 97 15.40 4.49 4.36
N GLY A 98 16.25 3.72 3.67
CA GLY A 98 16.74 2.42 4.14
C GLY A 98 15.73 1.28 4.03
N CYS A 99 14.66 1.44 3.26
CA CYS A 99 13.71 0.36 3.02
C CYS A 99 14.28 -0.65 2.00
N ASP A 100 13.85 -1.91 2.12
CA ASP A 100 14.14 -2.92 1.09
C ASP A 100 13.27 -2.67 -0.14
N ILE A 101 13.92 -2.49 -1.29
CA ILE A 101 13.25 -2.15 -2.55
C ILE A 101 13.16 -3.33 -3.51
N GLU A 102 13.84 -4.45 -3.22
CA GLU A 102 13.84 -5.63 -4.09
C GLU A 102 12.43 -6.14 -4.42
N PRO A 103 11.46 -6.17 -3.49
CA PRO A 103 10.10 -6.62 -3.80
C PRO A 103 9.40 -5.79 -4.89
N PHE A 104 9.82 -4.55 -5.11
CA PHE A 104 9.14 -3.59 -6.00
C PHE A 104 9.89 -3.34 -7.30
N TYR A 105 11.17 -3.71 -7.40
CA TYR A 105 12.03 -3.34 -8.53
C TYR A 105 11.47 -3.81 -9.87
N SER A 106 11.07 -5.08 -9.98
CA SER A 106 10.51 -5.64 -11.22
C SER A 106 9.22 -4.94 -11.65
N GLN A 107 8.35 -4.62 -10.69
CA GLN A 107 7.09 -3.93 -10.95
C GLN A 107 7.32 -2.48 -11.41
N VAL A 108 8.28 -1.78 -10.80
CA VAL A 108 8.62 -0.40 -11.20
C VAL A 108 9.28 -0.40 -12.57
N HIS A 109 10.20 -1.31 -12.84
CA HIS A 109 10.83 -1.47 -14.14
C HIS A 109 9.79 -1.66 -15.25
N ASP A 110 8.84 -2.57 -15.04
CA ASP A 110 7.77 -2.85 -16.00
C ASP A 110 6.79 -1.68 -16.16
N ALA A 111 6.58 -0.88 -15.11
CA ALA A 111 5.72 0.30 -15.16
C ALA A 111 6.33 1.43 -15.99
N VAL A 112 7.65 1.63 -15.90
CA VAL A 112 8.39 2.73 -16.55
C VAL A 112 8.64 2.49 -18.04
N ILE A 113 8.79 1.23 -18.46
CA ILE A 113 9.12 0.89 -19.85
C ILE A 113 7.87 0.76 -20.74
N ARG A 114 6.67 0.90 -20.17
CA ARG A 114 5.40 0.78 -20.89
C ARG A 114 5.06 1.97 -21.76
#